data_AF-A0A6I2UCM0-F1
#
_entry.id   AF-A0A6I2UCM0-F1
#
_cell.length_a   1.000
_cell.length_b   1.000
_cell.length_c   1.000
_cell.angle_alpha   90.00
_cell.angle_beta   90.00
_cell.angle_gamma   90.00
#
_symmetry.space_group_name_H-M   'P 1'
#
loop_
_entity.id
_entity.type
_entity.pdbx_description
1 polymer ?
#
loop_
_entity_poly.entity_id
_entity_poly.type
_entity_poly.pdbx_seq_one_letter_code
_entity_poly.pdbx_strand_id
1 'polypeptide(L)'
;MRAMEDNEMSWEREKIPLENLYLGQWGNARRSFLMSERPNQWQEMLQKGTAKSYLTNYQEEYSQKADRLEKQLMERNGIPEQLPPGMSCLEYAGLLNQVREIVQECLLREICEMD
;
A
#
# COMPACT_ATOMS: atom_id res chain seq x y z
N MET A 1 -9.01 14.24 49.45
CA MET A 1 -7.94 13.46 48.81
C MET A 1 -8.39 13.18 47.39
N ARG A 2 -7.59 13.65 46.43
CA ARG A 2 -7.80 13.57 44.98
C ARG A 2 -6.89 12.46 44.45
N ALA A 3 -7.30 11.84 43.35
CA ALA A 3 -6.58 10.84 42.54
C ALA A 3 -6.71 9.39 43.03
N MET A 4 -7.60 8.64 42.37
CA MET A 4 -7.35 7.33 41.73
C MET A 4 -8.53 7.02 40.78
N GLU A 5 -8.73 7.84 39.76
CA GLU A 5 -9.61 7.50 38.62
C GLU A 5 -8.83 7.78 37.34
N ASP A 6 -7.63 7.22 37.26
CA ASP A 6 -6.92 7.07 36.01
C ASP A 6 -6.71 5.57 35.81
N ASN A 7 -7.06 5.11 34.61
CA ASN A 7 -6.81 3.78 34.09
C ASN A 7 -7.92 2.72 34.22
N GLU A 8 -9.18 3.11 34.04
CA GLU A 8 -10.12 2.23 33.36
C GLU A 8 -10.15 2.56 31.87
N MET A 9 -9.11 2.04 31.22
CA MET A 9 -9.30 1.27 30.00
C MET A 9 -9.79 2.05 28.76
N SER A 10 -8.80 2.79 28.24
CA SER A 10 -8.50 3.15 26.85
C SER A 10 -8.69 2.04 25.79
N TRP A 11 -9.86 1.39 25.72
CA TRP A 11 -10.20 0.45 24.64
C TRP A 11 -11.18 1.00 23.59
N GLU A 12 -11.65 2.24 23.74
CA GLU A 12 -12.19 3.01 22.62
C GLU A 12 -11.06 3.68 21.83
N ARG A 13 -10.00 2.95 21.51
CA ARG A 13 -9.06 3.37 20.46
C ARG A 13 -9.82 3.29 19.14
N GLU A 14 -10.58 4.33 18.89
CA GLU A 14 -11.03 4.85 17.60
C GLU A 14 -11.26 3.72 16.59
N LYS A 15 -12.48 3.17 16.58
CA LYS A 15 -12.99 2.38 15.46
C LYS A 15 -13.08 3.31 14.24
N ILE A 16 -11.94 3.68 13.66
CA ILE A 16 -11.91 4.40 12.39
C ILE A 16 -12.64 3.48 11.41
N PRO A 17 -13.76 3.92 10.83
CA PRO A 17 -14.45 3.14 9.82
C PRO A 17 -13.47 2.76 8.71
N LEU A 18 -13.53 1.53 8.19
CA LEU A 18 -12.59 1.04 7.16
C LEU A 18 -12.58 1.91 5.89
N GLU A 19 -13.69 2.61 5.64
CA GLU A 19 -13.83 3.66 4.61
C GLU A 19 -12.85 4.83 4.81
N ASN A 20 -12.54 5.19 6.05
CA ASN A 20 -11.67 6.31 6.44
C ASN A 20 -10.22 5.88 6.71
N LEU A 21 -9.89 4.60 6.53
CA LEU A 21 -8.54 4.10 6.75
C LEU A 21 -7.67 4.40 5.52
N TYR A 22 -6.67 5.26 5.69
CA TYR A 22 -5.65 5.44 4.67
C TYR A 22 -4.74 4.21 4.67
N LEU A 23 -5.01 3.27 3.76
CA LEU A 23 -4.28 2.00 3.65
C LEU A 23 -3.05 2.08 2.74
N GLY A 24 -2.84 3.20 2.04
CA GLY A 24 -1.87 3.30 0.96
C GLY A 24 -2.42 2.82 -0.39
N GLN A 25 -1.62 2.96 -1.45
CA GLN A 25 -2.09 2.73 -2.82
C GLN A 25 -2.54 1.28 -3.08
N TRP A 26 -1.79 0.31 -2.57
CA TRP A 26 -2.00 -1.12 -2.83
C TRP A 26 -3.13 -1.68 -1.99
N GLY A 27 -3.20 -1.30 -0.72
CA GLY A 27 -4.33 -1.64 0.16
C GLY A 27 -5.64 -1.06 -0.37
N ASN A 28 -5.63 0.17 -0.90
CA ASN A 28 -6.80 0.76 -1.52
C ASN A 28 -7.21 0.06 -2.81
N ALA A 29 -6.25 -0.24 -3.71
CA ALA A 29 -6.52 -0.99 -4.95
C ALA A 29 -7.14 -2.36 -4.64
N ARG A 30 -6.56 -3.07 -3.67
CA ARG A 30 -7.06 -4.38 -3.22
C ARG A 30 -8.45 -4.30 -2.59
N ARG A 31 -8.71 -3.28 -1.78
CA ARG A 31 -10.04 -3.03 -1.20
C ARG A 31 -11.09 -2.84 -2.30
N SER A 32 -10.79 -2.01 -3.30
CA SER A 32 -11.69 -1.76 -4.42
C SER A 32 -12.01 -3.04 -5.19
N PHE A 33 -11.00 -3.85 -5.49
CA PHE A 33 -11.18 -5.15 -6.14
C PHE A 33 -12.06 -6.11 -5.31
N LEU A 34 -11.81 -6.22 -4.01
CA LEU A 34 -12.62 -7.08 -3.13
C LEU A 34 -14.08 -6.62 -3.05
N MET A 35 -14.32 -5.30 -3.09
CA MET A 35 -15.67 -4.76 -3.08
C MET A 35 -16.42 -5.00 -4.40
N SER A 36 -15.75 -4.92 -5.56
CA SER A 36 -16.40 -5.08 -6.87
C SER A 36 -16.49 -6.54 -7.30
N GLU A 37 -15.39 -7.28 -7.26
CA GLU A 37 -15.28 -8.62 -7.84
C GLU A 37 -15.54 -9.74 -6.82
N ARG A 38 -15.27 -9.50 -5.53
CA ARG A 38 -15.36 -10.53 -4.47
C ARG A 38 -16.17 -10.09 -3.25
N PRO A 39 -17.42 -9.59 -3.42
CA PRO A 39 -18.20 -9.01 -2.33
C PRO A 39 -18.47 -9.98 -1.16
N ASN A 40 -18.62 -11.28 -1.45
CA ASN A 40 -18.83 -12.29 -0.40
C ASN A 40 -17.60 -12.44 0.51
N GLN A 41 -16.41 -12.49 -0.08
CA GLN A 41 -15.14 -12.56 0.66
C GLN A 41 -14.94 -11.28 1.48
N TRP A 42 -15.26 -10.12 0.90
CA TRP A 42 -15.20 -8.85 1.62
C TRP A 42 -16.13 -8.84 2.84
N GLN A 43 -17.39 -9.27 2.69
CA GLN A 43 -18.34 -9.35 3.80
C GLN A 43 -17.88 -10.32 4.88
N GLU A 44 -17.32 -11.47 4.52
CA GLU A 44 -16.76 -12.43 5.48
C GLU A 44 -15.61 -11.81 6.29
N MET A 45 -14.70 -11.08 5.63
CA MET A 45 -13.61 -10.37 6.31
C MET A 45 -14.12 -9.30 7.28
N LEU A 46 -15.20 -8.60 6.92
CA LEU A 46 -15.85 -7.62 7.80
C LEU A 46 -16.48 -8.28 9.02
N GLN A 47 -17.23 -9.37 8.82
CA GLN A 47 -17.86 -10.13 9.91
C GLN A 47 -16.83 -10.70 10.89
N LYS A 48 -15.68 -11.17 10.37
CA LYS A 48 -14.57 -11.67 11.18
C LYS A 48 -13.69 -10.55 11.78
N GLY A 49 -13.89 -9.29 11.39
CA GLY A 49 -13.05 -8.17 11.83
C GLY A 49 -11.60 -8.23 11.32
N THR A 50 -11.31 -9.01 10.27
CA THR A 50 -9.95 -9.25 9.74
C THR A 50 -9.57 -8.33 8.58
N ALA A 51 -10.53 -7.56 8.05
CA ALA A 51 -10.32 -6.69 6.89
C ALA A 51 -9.17 -5.70 7.07
N LYS A 52 -9.03 -5.08 8.25
CA LYS A 52 -7.97 -4.09 8.52
C LYS A 52 -6.58 -4.71 8.44
N SER A 53 -6.33 -5.78 9.19
CA SER A 53 -5.03 -6.45 9.22
C SER A 53 -4.67 -7.05 7.87
N TYR A 54 -5.64 -7.63 7.17
CA TYR A 54 -5.44 -8.15 5.82
C TYR A 54 -4.96 -7.06 4.86
N LEU A 55 -5.67 -5.92 4.79
CA LEU A 55 -5.31 -4.84 3.87
C LEU A 55 -4.00 -4.15 4.23
N THR A 56 -3.67 -4.04 5.53
CA THR A 56 -2.37 -3.52 5.97
C THR A 56 -1.22 -4.45 5.58
N ASN A 57 -1.37 -5.76 5.77
CA ASN A 57 -0.36 -6.73 5.35
C ASN A 57 -0.20 -6.72 3.83
N TYR A 58 -1.31 -6.64 3.09
CA TYR A 58 -1.29 -6.56 1.63
C TYR A 58 -0.58 -5.29 1.14
N GLN A 59 -0.83 -4.14 1.78
CA GLN A 59 -0.12 -2.90 1.49
C GLN A 59 1.39 -3.08 1.65
N GLU A 60 1.82 -3.66 2.77
CA GLU A 60 3.25 -3.85 3.06
C GLU A 60 3.90 -4.80 2.04
N GLU A 61 3.25 -5.93 1.75
CA GLU A 61 3.74 -6.91 0.79
C GLU A 61 3.94 -6.29 -0.61
N TYR A 62 2.93 -5.56 -1.10
CA TYR A 62 3.00 -4.94 -2.43
C TYR A 62 3.91 -3.72 -2.47
N SER A 63 4.08 -2.99 -1.36
CA SER A 63 5.11 -1.95 -1.24
C SER A 63 6.51 -2.55 -1.37
N GLN A 64 6.81 -3.61 -0.62
CA GLN A 64 8.11 -4.28 -0.72
C GLN A 64 8.33 -4.90 -2.11
N LYS A 65 7.26 -5.40 -2.74
CA LYS A 65 7.33 -5.92 -4.11
C LYS A 65 7.62 -4.81 -5.11
N ALA A 66 6.98 -3.65 -4.97
CA ALA A 66 7.25 -2.48 -5.79
C ALA A 66 8.72 -2.04 -5.67
N ASP A 67 9.23 -1.90 -4.45
CA ASP A 67 10.64 -1.51 -4.23
C ASP A 67 11.62 -2.47 -4.91
N ARG A 68 11.36 -3.78 -4.85
CA ARG A 68 12.17 -4.79 -5.52
C ARG A 68 12.11 -4.66 -7.04
N LEU A 69 10.92 -4.46 -7.61
CA LEU A 69 10.73 -4.31 -9.05
C LEU A 69 11.32 -3.00 -9.58
N GLU A 70 11.20 -1.90 -8.84
CA GLU A 70 11.80 -0.62 -9.19
C GLU A 70 13.32 -0.76 -9.29
N LYS A 71 13.96 -1.38 -8.29
CA LYS A 71 15.41 -1.65 -8.32
C LYS A 71 15.82 -2.51 -9.51
N GLN A 72 15.10 -3.60 -9.77
CA GLN A 72 15.38 -4.47 -10.91
C GLN A 72 15.23 -3.75 -12.25
N LEU A 73 14.23 -2.88 -12.38
CA LEU A 73 13.99 -2.13 -13.61
C LEU A 73 15.01 -0.99 -13.80
N MET A 74 15.42 -0.33 -12.71
CA MET A 74 16.53 0.63 -12.73
C MET A 74 17.83 -0.03 -13.19
N GLU A 75 18.19 -1.17 -12.58
CA GLU A 75 19.38 -1.95 -12.95
C GLU A 75 19.35 -2.36 -14.42
N ARG A 76 18.20 -2.88 -14.89
CA ARG A 76 18.00 -3.28 -16.29
C ARG A 76 18.15 -2.11 -17.27
N ASN A 77 17.68 -0.93 -16.88
CA ASN A 77 17.71 0.26 -17.73
C ASN A 77 19.01 1.08 -17.57
N GLY A 78 19.95 0.63 -16.72
CA GLY A 78 21.19 1.34 -16.43
C GLY A 78 20.98 2.67 -15.70
N ILE A 79 19.86 2.83 -14.99
CA ILE A 79 19.56 4.01 -14.18
C ILE A 79 20.26 3.83 -12.83
N PRO A 80 21.19 4.73 -12.45
CA PRO A 80 21.86 4.63 -11.16
C PRO A 80 20.91 4.92 -10.01
N GLU A 81 21.20 4.38 -8.82
CA GLU A 81 20.40 4.59 -7.60
C GLU A 81 20.46 6.03 -7.07
N GLN A 82 21.50 6.77 -7.48
CA GLN A 82 21.74 8.15 -7.08
C GLN A 82 21.86 9.04 -8.32
N LEU A 83 21.54 10.33 -8.15
CA LEU A 83 21.63 11.34 -9.20
C LEU A 83 23.04 11.32 -9.84
N PRO A 84 23.16 11.03 -11.14
CA PRO A 84 24.46 11.04 -11.81
C PRO A 84 25.08 12.45 -11.79
N PRO A 85 26.40 12.57 -11.61
CA PRO A 85 27.10 13.84 -11.81
C PRO A 85 26.84 14.39 -13.21
N GLY A 86 26.39 15.65 -13.29
CA GLY A 86 26.11 16.33 -14.55
C GLY A 86 24.71 16.09 -15.14
N MET A 87 23.86 15.26 -14.52
CA MET A 87 22.44 15.15 -14.84
C MET A 87 21.61 16.12 -13.98
N SER A 88 20.57 16.73 -14.55
CA SER A 88 19.67 17.58 -13.76
C SER A 88 18.73 16.74 -12.90
N CYS A 89 18.31 17.29 -11.75
CA CYS A 89 17.33 16.65 -10.88
C CYS A 89 16.01 16.34 -11.60
N LEU A 90 15.61 17.18 -12.56
CA LEU A 90 14.37 17.00 -13.31
C LEU A 90 14.46 15.79 -14.26
N GLU A 91 15.58 15.66 -14.99
CA GLU A 91 15.81 14.51 -15.88
C GLU A 91 15.85 13.20 -15.08
N TYR A 92 16.55 13.19 -13.96
CA TYR A 92 16.64 12.01 -13.10
C TYR A 92 15.29 11.65 -12.48
N ALA A 93 14.52 12.64 -12.00
CA ALA A 93 13.17 12.41 -11.53
C ALA A 93 12.24 11.85 -12.63
N GLY A 94 12.41 12.30 -13.88
CA GLY A 94 11.70 11.75 -15.03
C GLY A 94 11.96 10.27 -15.24
N LEU A 95 13.23 9.85 -15.17
CA LEU A 95 13.62 8.43 -15.27
C LEU A 95 13.03 7.58 -14.13
N LEU A 96 13.11 8.07 -12.90
CA LEU A 96 12.54 7.39 -11.73
C LEU A 96 11.01 7.29 -11.81
N ASN A 97 10.34 8.34 -12.29
CA ASN A 97 8.89 8.32 -12.46
C ASN A 97 8.45 7.30 -13.50
N GLN A 98 9.16 7.21 -14.63
CA GLN A 98 8.88 6.18 -15.63
C GLN A 98 9.00 4.77 -15.04
N VAL A 99 10.05 4.51 -14.25
CA VAL A 99 10.22 3.22 -13.56
C VAL A 99 9.04 2.94 -12.63
N ARG A 100 8.68 3.91 -11.78
CA ARG A 100 7.55 3.80 -10.85
C ARG A 100 6.24 3.54 -11.57
N GLU A 101 5.94 4.26 -12.65
CA GLU A 101 4.72 4.09 -13.43
C GLU A 101 4.62 2.66 -14.00
N ILE A 102 5.70 2.15 -14.60
CA ILE A 102 5.73 0.79 -15.15
C ILE A 102 5.49 -0.25 -14.05
N VAL A 103 6.16 -0.11 -12.89
CA VAL A 103 5.96 -1.02 -11.76
C VAL A 103 4.54 -0.93 -11.22
N GLN A 104 4.00 0.29 -11.13
CA GLN A 104 2.62 0.54 -10.70
C GLN A 104 1.61 -0.14 -11.60
N GLU A 105 1.69 0.05 -12.91
CA GLU A 105 0.79 -0.58 -13.87
C GLU A 105 0.87 -2.11 -13.85
N CYS A 106 2.07 -2.68 -13.69
CA CYS A 106 2.24 -4.13 -13.59
C CYS A 106 1.56 -4.69 -12.33
N LEU A 107 1.80 -4.08 -11.17
CA LEU A 107 1.24 -4.55 -9.91
C LEU A 107 -0.27 -4.28 -9.80
N LEU A 108 -0.77 -3.16 -10.31
CA LEU A 108 -2.22 -2.89 -10.34
C LEU A 108 -2.96 -3.90 -11.22
N ARG A 109 -2.39 -4.29 -12.36
CA ARG A 109 -2.95 -5.38 -13.17
C ARG A 109 -2.94 -6.69 -12.42
N GLU A 110 -1.86 -7.02 -11.73
CA GLU A 110 -1.79 -8.22 -10.91
C GLU A 110 -2.89 -8.26 -9.83
N ILE A 111 -3.14 -7.13 -9.15
CA ILE A 111 -4.20 -7.00 -8.13
C ILE A 111 -5.60 -7.23 -8.73
N CYS A 112 -5.83 -6.75 -9.96
CA CYS A 112 -7.14 -6.78 -10.60
C CYS A 112 -7.42 -8.05 -11.43
N GLU A 113 -6.39 -8.68 -11.99
CA GLU A 113 -6.54 -9.73 -13.01
C GLU A 113 -6.15 -11.13 -12.52
N MET A 114 -5.36 -11.28 -11.45
CA MET A 114 -4.63 -12.52 -11.15
C MET A 114 -4.89 -13.12 -9.76
N ASP A 115 -6.08 -12.92 -9.20
CA ASP A 115 -6.42 -13.47 -7.87
C ASP A 115 -7.47 -14.59 -7.93
#